data_AF-A0A383BZ70-F1
#
_entry.id   AF-A0A383BZ70-F1
#
_cell.length_a   1.000
_cell.length_b   1.000
_cell.length_c   1.000
_cell.angle_alpha   90.00
_cell.angle_beta   90.00
_cell.angle_gamma   90.00
#
_symmetry.space_group_name_H-M   'P 1'
#
loop_
_entity.id
_entity.type
_entity.pdbx_description
1 polymer ?
#
loop_
_entity_poly.entity_id
_entity_poly.type
_entity_poly.pdbx_seq_one_letter_code
_entity_poly.pdbx_strand_id
1 'polypeptide(L)' 'MTNNKFIKRFQYIEQEVAKKGRTLKETSLEEMEHFWQEAKNIL' A
#
# COMPACT_ATOMS: atom_id res chain seq x y z
N MET A 1 -11.22 17.34 5.52
CA MET A 1 -9.87 16.73 5.65
C MET A 1 -9.92 15.32 5.05
N THR A 2 -9.72 15.20 3.74
CA THR A 2 -10.06 13.98 2.98
C THR A 2 -8.81 13.12 2.66
N ASN A 3 -7.61 13.68 2.79
CA ASN A 3 -6.36 13.03 2.36
C ASN A 3 -5.69 12.14 3.43
N ASN A 4 -6.03 12.27 4.72
CA ASN A 4 -5.34 11.50 5.77
C ASN A 4 -5.52 9.98 5.63
N LYS A 5 -6.69 9.52 5.15
CA LYS A 5 -6.92 8.09 4.92
C LYS A 5 -6.12 7.57 3.74
N PHE A 6 -5.93 8.40 2.72
CA PHE A 6 -5.14 8.05 1.54
C PHE A 6 -3.65 7.99 1.88
N ILE A 7 -3.14 8.99 2.60
CA ILE A 7 -1.73 9.03 3.04
C ILE A 7 -1.41 7.82 3.94
N LYS A 8 -2.29 7.48 4.89
CA LYS A 8 -2.09 6.32 5.76
C LYS A 8 -2.05 5.00 5.00
N ARG A 9 -2.95 4.80 4.04
CA ARG A 9 -2.95 3.60 3.19
C ARG A 9 -1.71 3.55 2.31
N PHE A 10 -1.31 4.68 1.73
CA PHE A 10 -0.12 4.74 0.87
C PHE A 10 1.15 4.46 1.68
N GLN A 11 1.29 5.01 2.89
CA GLN A 11 2.41 4.71 3.79
C GLN A 11 2.43 3.24 4.21
N TYR A 12 1.28 2.62 4.48
CA TYR A 12 1.21 1.19 4.81
C TYR A 12 1.71 0.34 3.65
N ILE A 13 1.23 0.62 2.44
CA ILE A 13 1.62 -0.13 1.24
C ILE A 13 3.11 0.08 0.94
N GLU A 14 3.62 1.31 1.06
CA GLU A 14 5.04 1.61 0.88
C GLU A 14 5.91 0.84 1.90
N GLN A 15 5.49 0.76 3.17
CA GLN A 15 6.19 -0.03 4.18
C GLN A 15 6.16 -1.53 3.90
N GLU A 16 5.01 -2.10 3.51
CA GLU A 16 4.91 -3.53 3.21
C GLU A 16 5.73 -3.92 1.98
N VAL A 17 5.69 -3.08 0.95
CA VAL A 17 6.49 -3.28 -0.27
C VAL A 17 7.98 -3.15 0.04
N ALA A 18 8.38 -2.15 0.83
CA ALA A 18 9.76 -1.98 1.29
C ALA A 18 10.25 -3.15 2.17
N LYS A 19 9.40 -3.70 3.05
CA LYS A 19 9.72 -4.90 3.85
C LYS A 19 9.98 -6.13 2.98
N LYS A 20 9.26 -6.28 1.86
CA LYS A 20 9.52 -7.34 0.88
C LYS A 20 10.75 -7.07 0.01
N GLY A 21 11.45 -5.95 0.21
CA GLY A 21 12.61 -5.56 -0.60
C GLY A 21 12.23 -5.22 -2.04
N ARG A 22 10.97 -4.89 -2.30
CA ARG A 22 10.46 -4.50 -3.62
C ARG A 22 10.09 -3.02 -3.59
N THR A 23 9.93 -2.42 -4.76
CA THR A 23 9.36 -1.07 -4.87
C THR A 23 7.96 -1.12 -5.48
N LEU A 24 7.13 -0.11 -5.17
CA LEU A 24 5.78 0.05 -5.75
C LEU A 24 5.78 -0.01 -7.29
N LYS A 25 6.88 0.43 -7.91
CA LYS A 25 7.09 0.38 -9.36
C LYS A 25 7.31 -1.03 -9.91
N GLU A 26 7.87 -1.92 -9.10
CA GLU A 26 8.11 -3.33 -9.44
C GLU A 26 6.92 -4.22 -9.04
N THR A 27 5.95 -3.64 -8.35
CA THR A 27 4.76 -4.34 -7.88
C THR A 27 3.75 -4.39 -9.03
N SER A 28 3.34 -5.59 -9.44
CA SER A 28 2.27 -5.75 -10.45
C SER A 28 0.96 -5.15 -9.96
N LEU A 29 0.05 -4.81 -10.90
CA LEU A 29 -1.30 -4.32 -10.58
C LEU A 29 -2.03 -5.24 -9.58
N GLU A 30 -1.86 -6.55 -9.71
CA GLU A 30 -2.45 -7.56 -8.81
C GLU A 30 -1.90 -7.47 -7.39
N GLU A 31 -0.57 -7.35 -7.22
CA GLU A 31 0.05 -7.19 -5.90
C GLU A 31 -0.30 -5.82 -5.30
N MET A 32 -0.34 -4.77 -6.13
CA MET A 32 -0.71 -3.43 -5.68
C MET A 32 -2.16 -3.41 -5.19
N GLU A 33 -3.08 -4.09 -5.89
CA GLU A 33 -4.47 -4.26 -5.46
C GLU A 33 -4.57 -5.09 -4.18
N HIS A 34 -3.76 -6.15 -4.04
CA HIS A 34 -3.70 -6.95 -2.81
C HIS A 34 -3.29 -6.10 -1.60
N PHE A 35 -2.17 -5.38 -1.68
CA PHE A 35 -1.73 -4.48 -0.61
C PHE A 35 -2.73 -3.36 -0.34
N TRP A 36 -3.42 -2.87 -1.38
CA TRP A 36 -4.46 -1.85 -1.24
C TRP A 36 -5.68 -2.36 -0.47
N GLN A 37 -6.16 -3.56 -0.78
CA GLN A 37 -7.26 -4.20 -0.04
C GLN A 37 -6.85 -4.50 1.40
N GLU A 38 -5.63 -4.95 1.62
CA GLU A 38 -5.09 -5.22 2.95
C GLU A 38 -5.02 -3.95 3.81
N ALA A 39 -4.46 -2.87 3.24
CA ALA A 39 -4.43 -1.55 3.87
C ALA A 39 -5.83 -1.00 4.18
N LYS A 40 -6.83 -1.28 3.32
CA LYS A 40 -8.23 -0.92 3.55
C LYS A 40 -8.89 -1.71 4.67
N ASN A 41 -8.47 -2.96 4.89
CA ASN A 41 -9.03 -3.83 5.92
C ASN A 41 -8.46 -3.53 7.31
N ILE A 42 -7.21 -3.05 7.35
CA ILE A 42 -6.49 -2.66 8.58
C ILE A 42 -6.81 -1.21 9.00
N LEU A 43 -7.13 -0.30 8.06
CA LEU A 43 -7.41 1.14 8.26
C LEU A 43 -8.82 1.58 7.83
#